data_AF-A0A7K5BHM9-F1
#
_entry.id   AF-A0A7K5BHM9-F1
#
_cell.length_a   1.000
_cell.length_b   1.000
_cell.length_c   1.000
_cell.angle_alpha   90.00
_cell.angle_beta   90.00
_cell.angle_gamma   90.00
#
_symmetry.space_group_name_H-M   'P 1'
#
loop_
_entity.id
_entity.type
_entity.pdbx_description
1 polymer ?
#
loop_
_entity_poly.entity_id
_entity_poly.type
_entity_poly.pdbx_seq_one_letter_code
_entity_poly.pdbx_strand_id
1 'polypeptide(L)'
;LSPGDTSVLAGLYGPAEAKLSKELPDRAALEVLLRPKVGLPGVLERSREQQLRQTCEAVVLGVLHPRTAITLVLQVLSDAGSLLSCCLNAACMALLDAGLPLCSLFCGVTCALGADSTITLDPTVRQEQEARAVLTFAIDSRERKVLMATTKGSCSVEEMQQCLAAAQRAADTIFQFYRDSLRRRYSK
;
A
#
# COMPACT_ATOMS: atom_id res chain seq x y z
N LEU A 1 -6.61 2.72 -8.73
CA LEU A 1 -6.46 4.02 -8.03
C LEU A 1 -5.34 4.79 -8.73
N SER A 2 -5.48 6.11 -8.90
CA SER A 2 -4.48 6.93 -9.61
C SER A 2 -4.15 8.22 -8.84
N PRO A 3 -3.20 8.17 -7.88
CA PRO A 3 -2.59 9.38 -7.33
C PRO A 3 -1.74 10.01 -8.43
N GLY A 4 -2.32 10.97 -9.16
CA GLY A 4 -1.69 11.57 -10.34
C GLY A 4 -1.56 10.60 -11.53
N ASP A 5 -0.40 10.60 -12.20
CA ASP A 5 -0.15 9.84 -13.43
C ASP A 5 0.27 8.37 -13.19
N THR A 6 0.51 7.99 -11.93
CA THR A 6 0.76 6.61 -11.52
C THR A 6 -0.58 5.89 -11.34
N SER A 7 -0.80 4.82 -12.09
CA SER A 7 -2.07 4.08 -12.04
C SER A 7 -1.82 2.59 -11.84
N VAL A 8 -2.43 2.06 -10.78
CA VAL A 8 -2.39 0.63 -10.43
C VAL A 8 -3.82 0.11 -10.35
N LEU A 9 -4.04 -1.03 -10.99
CA LEU A 9 -5.27 -1.81 -10.91
C LEU A 9 -5.07 -2.90 -9.85
N ALA A 10 -6.02 -3.02 -8.93
CA ALA A 10 -6.03 -4.07 -7.92
C ALA A 10 -7.26 -4.96 -8.12
N GLY A 11 -7.06 -6.26 -8.11
CA GLY A 11 -8.11 -7.27 -8.10
C GLY A 11 -7.92 -8.19 -6.91
N LEU A 12 -9.02 -8.56 -6.25
CA LEU A 12 -8.99 -9.47 -5.12
C LEU A 12 -9.84 -10.70 -5.41
N TYR A 13 -9.31 -11.86 -5.06
CA TYR A 13 -9.99 -13.14 -5.16
C TYR A 13 -10.04 -13.81 -3.80
N GLY A 14 -11.21 -14.33 -3.43
CA GLY A 14 -11.44 -15.00 -2.15
C GLY A 14 -12.33 -14.17 -1.21
N PRO A 15 -12.63 -14.69 -0.01
CA PRO A 15 -12.07 -15.91 0.59
C PRO A 15 -12.55 -17.18 -0.14
N ALA A 16 -11.60 -17.95 -0.68
CA ALA A 16 -11.86 -19.20 -1.41
C ALA A 16 -11.16 -20.38 -0.71
N GLU A 17 -11.45 -21.61 -1.13
CA GLU A 17 -10.81 -22.79 -0.56
C GLU A 17 -9.28 -22.74 -0.76
N ALA A 18 -8.52 -22.88 0.33
CA ALA A 18 -7.07 -22.91 0.26
C ALA A 18 -6.58 -24.23 -0.31
N LYS A 19 -5.47 -24.20 -1.05
CA LYS A 19 -4.75 -25.42 -1.38
C LYS A 19 -4.15 -26.00 -0.10
N LEU A 20 -4.21 -27.32 0.09
CA LEU A 20 -3.63 -27.99 1.28
C LEU A 20 -2.20 -27.55 1.60
N SER A 21 -1.37 -27.24 0.60
CA SER A 21 0.02 -26.82 0.81
C SER A 21 0.19 -25.42 1.38
N LYS A 22 -0.84 -24.57 1.28
CA LYS A 22 -0.84 -23.17 1.73
C LYS A 22 -1.95 -22.89 2.75
N GLU A 23 -2.65 -23.92 3.18
CA GLU A 23 -3.75 -23.82 4.12
C GLU A 23 -3.21 -23.46 5.51
N LEU A 24 -3.85 -22.47 6.14
CA LEU A 24 -3.58 -22.09 7.52
C LEU A 24 -4.82 -22.45 8.36
N PRO A 25 -4.68 -23.30 9.40
CA PRO A 25 -5.82 -23.77 10.17
C PRO A 25 -6.44 -22.68 11.04
N ASP A 26 -5.67 -21.66 11.39
CA ASP A 26 -6.00 -20.58 12.33
C ASP A 26 -6.45 -19.28 11.65
N ARG A 27 -6.16 -19.10 10.35
CA ARG A 27 -6.43 -17.85 9.62
C ARG A 27 -6.50 -18.05 8.10
N ALA A 28 -6.94 -17.03 7.40
CA ALA A 28 -6.85 -16.96 5.94
C ALA A 28 -5.39 -16.84 5.48
N ALA A 29 -5.01 -17.61 4.46
CA ALA A 29 -3.75 -17.45 3.77
C ALA A 29 -3.83 -16.27 2.79
N LEU A 30 -3.00 -15.25 2.98
CA LEU A 30 -2.93 -14.09 2.08
C LEU A 30 -1.78 -14.23 1.08
N GLU A 31 -2.09 -14.16 -0.20
CA GLU A 31 -1.11 -14.09 -1.29
C GLU A 31 -1.22 -12.74 -2.01
N VAL A 32 -0.08 -12.09 -2.23
CA VAL A 32 -0.02 -10.82 -2.95
C VAL A 32 0.87 -11.00 -4.18
N LEU A 33 0.35 -10.63 -5.35
CA LEU A 33 1.05 -10.71 -6.62
C LEU A 33 1.15 -9.31 -7.23
N LEU A 34 2.36 -8.82 -7.46
CA LEU A 34 2.64 -7.53 -8.10
C LEU A 34 3.16 -7.79 -9.51
N ARG A 35 2.41 -7.33 -10.50
CA ARG A 35 2.74 -7.46 -11.92
C ARG A 35 3.20 -6.11 -12.47
N PRO A 36 4.45 -6.00 -12.96
CA PRO A 36 4.92 -4.78 -13.59
C PRO A 36 4.18 -4.54 -14.91
N LYS A 37 4.28 -3.31 -15.43
CA LYS A 37 3.72 -2.95 -16.74
C LYS A 37 4.40 -3.70 -17.90
N VAL A 38 5.71 -3.87 -17.80
CA VAL A 38 6.56 -4.49 -18.84
C VAL A 38 7.47 -5.51 -18.18
N GLY A 39 7.64 -6.66 -18.84
CA GLY A 39 8.55 -7.71 -18.39
C GLY A 39 7.94 -8.64 -17.33
N LEU A 40 8.79 -9.53 -16.82
CA LEU A 40 8.44 -10.47 -15.75
C LEU A 40 8.79 -9.89 -14.38
N PRO A 41 8.05 -10.21 -13.31
CA PRO A 41 8.36 -9.75 -11.96
C PRO A 41 9.72 -10.27 -11.52
N GLY A 42 10.60 -9.35 -11.10
CA GLY A 42 11.94 -9.63 -10.60
C GLY A 42 12.01 -9.60 -9.07
N VAL A 43 13.24 -9.54 -8.55
CA VAL A 43 13.50 -9.57 -7.09
C VAL A 43 12.92 -8.33 -6.39
N LEU A 44 12.94 -7.17 -7.04
CA LEU A 44 12.39 -5.93 -6.49
C LEU A 44 10.87 -6.02 -6.33
N GLU A 45 10.17 -6.56 -7.33
CA GLU A 45 8.74 -6.80 -7.26
C GLU A 45 8.40 -7.80 -6.17
N ARG A 46 9.17 -8.91 -6.04
CA ARG A 46 8.99 -9.88 -4.94
C ARG A 46 9.16 -9.26 -3.56
N SER A 47 10.16 -8.39 -3.39
CA SER A 47 10.36 -7.66 -2.13
C SER A 47 9.17 -6.77 -1.79
N ARG A 48 8.64 -6.04 -2.79
CA ARG A 48 7.43 -5.21 -2.63
C ARG A 48 6.18 -6.04 -2.36
N GLU A 49 6.01 -7.19 -3.02
CA GLU A 49 4.92 -8.15 -2.73
C GLU A 49 4.94 -8.56 -1.26
N GLN A 50 6.12 -8.89 -0.72
CA GLN A 50 6.26 -9.27 0.68
C GLN A 50 5.86 -8.13 1.62
N GLN A 51 6.29 -6.90 1.35
CA GLN A 51 5.93 -5.72 2.14
C GLN A 51 4.42 -5.43 2.11
N LEU A 52 3.81 -5.53 0.93
CA LEU A 52 2.37 -5.38 0.75
C LEU A 52 1.61 -6.48 1.49
N ARG A 53 2.05 -7.73 1.39
CA ARG A 53 1.46 -8.87 2.09
C ARG A 53 1.50 -8.67 3.60
N GLN A 54 2.65 -8.33 4.17
CA GLN A 54 2.80 -8.07 5.60
C GLN A 54 1.89 -6.93 6.08
N THR A 55 1.80 -5.85 5.28
CA THR A 55 0.91 -4.72 5.59
C THR A 55 -0.56 -5.13 5.58
N CYS A 56 -0.98 -5.92 4.59
CA CYS A 56 -2.35 -6.40 4.48
C CYS A 56 -2.69 -7.45 5.57
N GLU A 57 -1.78 -8.37 5.89
CA GLU A 57 -1.95 -9.35 6.98
C GLU A 57 -2.11 -8.68 8.35
N ALA A 58 -1.46 -7.53 8.57
CA ALA A 58 -1.58 -6.78 9.81
C ALA A 58 -2.97 -6.15 10.01
N VAL A 59 -3.72 -5.90 8.92
CA VAL A 59 -5.04 -5.24 8.98
C VAL A 59 -6.22 -6.17 8.69
N VAL A 60 -6.02 -7.23 7.92
CA VAL A 60 -7.06 -8.20 7.58
C VAL A 60 -7.31 -9.10 8.77
N LEU A 61 -8.57 -9.21 9.20
CA LEU A 61 -9.00 -10.12 10.26
C LEU A 61 -9.09 -11.56 9.73
N GLY A 62 -7.95 -12.12 9.32
CA GLY A 62 -7.86 -13.44 8.69
C GLY A 62 -8.37 -14.59 9.56
N VAL A 63 -8.40 -14.40 10.89
CA VAL A 63 -8.94 -15.37 11.86
C VAL A 63 -10.45 -15.65 11.66
N LEU A 64 -11.17 -14.77 10.98
CA LEU A 64 -12.59 -14.96 10.66
C LEU A 64 -12.81 -15.88 9.45
N HIS A 65 -11.74 -16.23 8.73
CA HIS A 65 -11.79 -17.08 7.54
C HIS A 65 -10.69 -18.17 7.58
N PRO A 66 -10.70 -19.08 8.57
CA PRO A 66 -9.71 -20.15 8.68
C PRO A 66 -9.79 -21.09 7.48
N ARG A 67 -8.65 -21.65 7.06
CA ARG A 67 -8.54 -22.59 5.92
C ARG A 67 -8.98 -22.02 4.57
N THR A 68 -9.05 -20.69 4.46
CA THR A 68 -9.33 -20.00 3.20
C THR A 68 -8.08 -19.35 2.64
N ALA A 69 -8.10 -19.05 1.35
CA ALA A 69 -7.08 -18.29 0.65
C ALA A 69 -7.69 -16.98 0.10
N ILE A 70 -6.93 -15.91 0.25
CA ILE A 70 -7.21 -14.59 -0.31
C ILE A 70 -6.02 -14.24 -1.21
N THR A 71 -6.29 -13.96 -2.47
CA THR A 71 -5.26 -13.57 -3.45
C THR A 71 -5.51 -12.14 -3.92
N LEU A 72 -4.60 -11.25 -3.58
CA LEU A 72 -4.57 -9.87 -4.06
C LEU A 72 -3.61 -9.76 -5.25
N VAL A 73 -4.11 -9.29 -6.38
CA VAL A 73 -3.34 -9.07 -7.61
C VAL A 73 -3.28 -7.58 -7.91
N LEU A 74 -2.07 -7.05 -8.00
CA LEU A 74 -1.78 -5.65 -8.34
C LEU A 74 -1.12 -5.60 -9.71
N GLN A 75 -1.76 -4.96 -10.68
CA GLN A 75 -1.24 -4.73 -12.02
C GLN A 75 -0.87 -3.25 -12.18
N VAL A 76 0.40 -2.99 -12.44
CA VAL A 76 0.88 -1.64 -12.76
C VAL A 76 0.50 -1.31 -14.21
N LEU A 77 -0.24 -0.23 -14.41
CA LEU A 77 -0.64 0.25 -15.75
C LEU A 77 0.25 1.42 -16.20
N SER A 78 0.57 2.31 -15.26
CA SER A 78 1.43 3.47 -15.45
C SER A 78 2.24 3.70 -14.17
N ASP A 79 3.52 3.99 -14.31
CA ASP A 79 4.43 4.30 -13.22
C ASP A 79 5.04 5.68 -13.48
N ALA A 80 4.54 6.67 -12.76
CA ALA A 80 5.02 8.05 -12.79
C ALA A 80 5.66 8.47 -11.46
N GLY A 81 6.03 7.50 -10.60
CA GLY A 81 6.62 7.73 -9.28
C GLY A 81 5.70 7.25 -8.16
N SER A 82 6.27 7.12 -6.96
CA SER A 82 5.56 6.75 -5.74
C SER A 82 4.81 5.42 -5.82
N LEU A 83 5.26 4.50 -6.68
CA LEU A 83 4.56 3.26 -7.03
C LEU A 83 4.08 2.45 -5.82
N LEU A 84 4.93 2.31 -4.79
CA LEU A 84 4.61 1.48 -3.62
C LEU A 84 3.45 2.05 -2.81
N SER A 85 3.38 3.38 -2.66
CA SER A 85 2.26 4.06 -2.02
C SER A 85 0.96 3.88 -2.80
N CYS A 86 1.02 3.97 -4.15
CA CYS A 86 -0.12 3.72 -5.01
C CYS A 86 -0.61 2.26 -4.90
N CYS A 87 0.30 1.29 -4.86
CA CYS A 87 -0.02 -0.12 -4.63
C CYS A 87 -0.70 -0.36 -3.28
N LEU A 88 -0.19 0.25 -2.20
CA LEU A 88 -0.80 0.18 -0.86
C LEU A 88 -2.24 0.73 -0.89
N ASN A 89 -2.42 1.90 -1.52
CA ASN A 89 -3.72 2.55 -1.61
C ASN A 89 -4.72 1.75 -2.46
N ALA A 90 -4.25 1.18 -3.58
CA ALA A 90 -5.06 0.30 -4.41
C ALA A 90 -5.42 -1.00 -3.69
N ALA A 91 -4.48 -1.58 -2.93
CA ALA A 91 -4.71 -2.76 -2.11
C ALA A 91 -5.77 -2.52 -1.04
N CYS A 92 -5.67 -1.42 -0.26
CA CYS A 92 -6.64 -1.10 0.77
C CYS A 92 -8.06 -0.94 0.18
N MET A 93 -8.18 -0.24 -0.95
CA MET A 93 -9.48 -0.09 -1.61
C MET A 93 -10.02 -1.40 -2.18
N ALA A 94 -9.16 -2.29 -2.70
CA ALA A 94 -9.59 -3.61 -3.18
C ALA A 94 -10.04 -4.53 -2.03
N LEU A 95 -9.31 -4.53 -0.92
CA LEU A 95 -9.70 -5.26 0.30
C LEU A 95 -11.05 -4.80 0.82
N LEU A 96 -11.26 -3.50 0.83
CA LEU A 96 -12.51 -2.91 1.28
C LEU A 96 -13.66 -3.18 0.29
N ASP A 97 -13.42 -3.08 -1.02
CA ASP A 97 -14.44 -3.37 -2.03
C ASP A 97 -14.86 -4.84 -2.03
N ALA A 98 -13.94 -5.74 -1.72
CA ALA A 98 -14.22 -7.16 -1.54
C ALA A 98 -15.02 -7.47 -0.26
N GLY A 99 -15.24 -6.48 0.61
CA GLY A 99 -15.99 -6.66 1.86
C GLY A 99 -15.27 -7.54 2.89
N LEU A 100 -13.95 -7.67 2.80
CA LEU A 100 -13.19 -8.44 3.79
C LEU A 100 -13.22 -7.73 5.16
N PRO A 101 -13.30 -8.48 6.26
CA PRO A 101 -13.27 -7.88 7.58
C PRO A 101 -11.86 -7.34 7.87
N LEU A 102 -11.77 -6.02 8.05
CA LEU A 102 -10.53 -5.31 8.38
C LEU A 102 -10.63 -4.74 9.80
N CYS A 103 -9.56 -4.78 10.58
CA CYS A 103 -9.52 -4.10 11.87
C CYS A 103 -9.40 -2.57 11.71
N SER A 104 -8.84 -2.12 10.59
CA SER A 104 -8.65 -0.72 10.23
C SER A 104 -8.28 -0.58 8.75
N LEU A 105 -8.45 0.63 8.21
CA LEU A 105 -7.93 1.00 6.87
C LEU A 105 -6.48 1.42 6.97
N PHE A 106 -5.76 1.35 5.86
CA PHE A 106 -4.40 1.86 5.75
C PHE A 106 -4.20 2.63 4.45
N CYS A 107 -3.25 3.56 4.43
CA CYS A 107 -2.84 4.24 3.21
C CYS A 107 -1.32 4.32 3.12
N GLY A 108 -0.80 4.25 1.90
CA GLY A 108 0.58 4.55 1.59
C GLY A 108 0.76 6.01 1.21
N VAL A 109 1.83 6.63 1.73
CA VAL A 109 2.32 7.96 1.33
C VAL A 109 3.82 7.87 1.07
N THR A 110 4.28 8.42 -0.05
CA THR A 110 5.72 8.53 -0.33
C THR A 110 6.19 9.97 -0.12
N CYS A 111 7.38 10.13 0.46
CA CYS A 111 8.05 11.39 0.69
C CYS A 111 9.41 11.34 -0.02
N ALA A 112 9.72 12.33 -0.86
CA ALA A 112 11.06 12.58 -1.34
C ALA A 112 11.71 13.69 -0.50
N LEU A 113 12.96 13.47 -0.12
CA LEU A 113 13.79 14.44 0.56
C LEU A 113 14.82 14.99 -0.44
N GLY A 114 14.70 16.27 -0.76
CA GLY A 114 15.64 16.98 -1.63
C GLY A 114 16.99 17.24 -0.95
N ALA A 115 17.96 17.72 -1.74
CA ALA A 115 19.29 18.08 -1.23
C ALA A 115 19.23 19.18 -0.14
N ASP A 116 18.27 20.10 -0.25
CA ASP A 116 18.07 21.22 0.66
C ASP A 116 17.19 20.88 1.88
N SER A 117 17.03 19.58 2.20
CA SER A 117 16.12 19.08 3.24
C SER A 117 14.64 19.43 2.99
N THR A 118 14.28 19.74 1.74
CA THR A 118 12.90 20.00 1.33
C THR A 118 12.14 18.69 1.20
N ILE A 119 10.97 18.60 1.85
CA ILE A 119 10.13 17.39 1.83
C ILE A 119 9.03 17.57 0.79
N THR A 120 8.99 16.67 -0.18
CA THR A 120 7.93 16.61 -1.19
C THR A 120 7.10 15.35 -0.98
N LEU A 121 5.79 15.50 -0.83
CA LEU A 121 4.84 14.40 -0.73
C LEU A 121 4.42 13.92 -2.13
N ASP A 122 4.26 12.62 -2.28
CA ASP A 122 3.92 11.92 -3.53
C ASP A 122 4.76 12.39 -4.73
N PRO A 123 6.11 12.23 -4.67
CA PRO A 123 7.01 12.67 -5.71
C PRO A 123 6.79 11.95 -7.05
N THR A 124 7.07 12.69 -8.12
CA THR A 124 7.19 12.17 -9.49
C THR A 124 8.49 11.39 -9.69
N VAL A 125 8.61 10.60 -10.77
CA VAL A 125 9.85 9.85 -11.10
C VAL A 125 11.10 10.75 -11.09
N ARG A 126 10.98 11.97 -11.63
CA ARG A 126 12.11 12.91 -11.68
C ARG A 126 12.53 13.35 -10.28
N GLN A 127 11.56 13.69 -9.43
CA GLN A 127 11.81 14.08 -8.05
C GLN A 127 12.38 12.92 -7.23
N GLU A 128 11.95 11.67 -7.48
CA GLU A 128 12.53 10.49 -6.82
C GLU A 128 14.00 10.25 -7.23
N GLN A 129 14.37 10.55 -8.47
CA GLN A 129 15.74 10.39 -8.97
C GLN A 129 16.68 11.49 -8.46
N GLU A 130 16.18 12.72 -8.33
CA GLU A 130 16.94 13.87 -7.84
C GLU A 130 17.00 13.92 -6.30
N ALA A 131 16.11 13.21 -5.62
CA ALA A 131 16.05 13.16 -4.16
C ALA A 131 17.25 12.43 -3.56
N ARG A 132 17.73 12.95 -2.43
CA ARG A 132 18.76 12.30 -1.61
C ARG A 132 18.22 11.05 -0.92
N ALA A 133 16.95 11.09 -0.52
CA ALA A 133 16.26 9.96 0.07
C ALA A 133 14.79 9.93 -0.33
N VAL A 134 14.25 8.71 -0.47
CA VAL A 134 12.83 8.45 -0.71
C VAL A 134 12.33 7.54 0.40
N LEU A 135 11.31 8.00 1.12
CA LEU A 135 10.67 7.28 2.21
C LEU A 135 9.22 6.97 1.84
N THR A 136 8.79 5.73 2.02
CA THR A 136 7.38 5.36 1.86
C THR A 136 6.87 4.82 3.17
N PHE A 137 5.71 5.31 3.61
CA PHE A 137 5.07 4.91 4.86
C PHE A 137 3.68 4.34 4.56
N ALA A 138 3.36 3.20 5.15
CA ALA A 138 1.99 2.72 5.29
C ALA A 138 1.47 3.12 6.68
N ILE A 139 0.40 3.89 6.71
CA ILE A 139 -0.15 4.47 7.94
C ILE A 139 -1.54 3.89 8.18
N ASP A 140 -1.81 3.54 9.43
CA ASP A 140 -3.09 3.08 9.91
C ASP A 140 -4.10 4.22 10.12
N SER A 141 -5.36 3.99 9.76
CA SER A 141 -6.44 4.99 9.87
C SER A 141 -6.95 5.23 11.28
N ARG A 142 -6.74 4.29 12.22
CA ARG A 142 -7.33 4.36 13.56
C ARG A 142 -6.40 5.08 14.53
N GLU A 143 -5.14 4.66 14.60
CA GLU A 143 -4.17 5.17 15.57
C GLU A 143 -3.02 5.96 14.91
N ARG A 144 -3.06 6.14 13.58
CA ARG A 144 -1.98 6.78 12.80
C ARG A 144 -0.62 6.10 13.00
N LYS A 145 -0.65 4.84 13.40
CA LYS A 145 0.53 3.99 13.57
C LYS A 145 1.12 3.65 12.21
N VAL A 146 2.45 3.55 12.16
CA VAL A 146 3.15 3.11 10.97
C VAL A 146 3.11 1.58 10.92
N LEU A 147 2.45 1.04 9.90
CA LEU A 147 2.40 -0.40 9.63
C LEU A 147 3.66 -0.88 8.91
N MET A 148 4.18 -0.04 8.02
CA MET A 148 5.34 -0.33 7.20
C MET A 148 6.06 0.97 6.85
N ALA A 149 7.39 0.93 6.85
CA ALA A 149 8.23 2.04 6.42
C ALA A 149 9.37 1.49 5.55
N THR A 150 9.62 2.14 4.42
CA THR A 150 10.78 1.85 3.58
C THR A 150 11.55 3.13 3.32
N THR A 151 12.87 3.04 3.43
CA THR A 151 13.76 4.16 3.18
C THR A 151 14.77 3.74 2.13
N LYS A 152 14.94 4.57 1.11
CA LYS A 152 16.00 4.46 0.11
C LYS A 152 16.82 5.74 0.14
N GLY A 153 18.14 5.62 0.19
CA GLY A 153 19.04 6.78 0.31
C GLY A 153 19.39 7.10 1.76
N SER A 154 19.91 8.30 1.99
CA SER A 154 20.42 8.76 3.29
C SER A 154 19.56 9.87 3.87
N CYS A 155 19.06 9.66 5.08
CA CYS A 155 18.33 10.65 5.87
C CYS A 155 18.71 10.57 7.35
N SER A 156 18.66 11.71 8.03
CA SER A 156 18.80 11.80 9.47
C SER A 156 17.50 11.34 10.16
N VAL A 157 17.60 11.08 11.47
CA VAL A 157 16.43 10.71 12.29
C VAL A 157 15.42 11.85 12.34
N GLU A 158 15.89 13.10 12.43
CA GLU A 158 15.05 14.29 12.47
C GLU A 158 14.26 14.46 11.17
N GLU A 159 14.91 14.31 10.02
CA GLU A 159 14.24 14.38 8.71
C GLU A 159 13.24 13.23 8.53
N MET A 160 13.58 12.02 8.98
CA MET A 160 12.64 10.90 8.94
C MET A 160 11.39 11.18 9.79
N GLN A 161 11.55 11.78 10.98
CA GLN A 161 10.44 12.19 11.84
C GLN A 161 9.58 13.28 11.19
N GLN A 162 10.21 14.26 10.53
CA GLN A 162 9.49 15.30 9.79
C GLN A 162 8.71 14.72 8.60
N CYS A 163 9.31 13.82 7.83
CA CYS A 163 8.65 13.10 6.74
C CYS A 163 7.47 12.28 7.26
N LEU A 164 7.63 11.57 8.37
CA LEU A 164 6.54 10.82 8.99
C LEU A 164 5.39 11.73 9.42
N ALA A 165 5.67 12.85 10.08
CA ALA A 165 4.65 13.81 10.49
C ALA A 165 3.94 14.47 9.29
N ALA A 166 4.65 14.68 8.18
CA ALA A 166 4.04 15.12 6.92
C ALA A 166 3.15 14.03 6.30
N ALA A 167 3.63 12.78 6.27
CA ALA A 167 2.88 11.64 5.76
C ALA A 167 1.60 11.37 6.58
N GLN A 168 1.66 11.47 7.91
CA GLN A 168 0.49 11.33 8.78
C GLN A 168 -0.56 12.40 8.53
N ARG A 169 -0.15 13.64 8.25
CA ARG A 169 -1.08 14.73 7.86
C ARG A 169 -1.71 14.47 6.49
N ALA A 170 -0.93 13.98 5.53
CA ALA A 170 -1.43 13.63 4.20
C ALA A 170 -2.39 12.42 4.23
N ALA A 171 -2.11 11.45 5.09
CA ALA A 171 -2.94 10.26 5.29
C ALA A 171 -4.38 10.61 5.65
N ASP A 172 -4.60 11.63 6.49
CA ASP A 172 -5.94 12.08 6.86
C ASP A 172 -6.76 12.48 5.61
N THR A 173 -6.15 13.18 4.64
CA THR A 173 -6.79 13.54 3.37
C THR A 173 -7.09 12.31 2.51
N ILE A 174 -6.19 11.32 2.47
CA ILE A 174 -6.38 10.08 1.72
C ILE A 174 -7.52 9.25 2.32
N PHE A 175 -7.60 9.16 3.65
CA PHE A 175 -8.69 8.45 4.32
C PHE A 175 -10.04 9.12 4.11
N GLN A 176 -10.09 10.46 4.08
CA GLN A 176 -11.30 11.18 3.68
C GLN A 176 -11.69 10.82 2.25
N PHE A 177 -10.74 10.80 1.32
CA PHE A 177 -10.98 10.40 -0.07
C PHE A 177 -11.53 8.97 -0.18
N TYR A 178 -11.04 8.02 0.61
CA TYR A 178 -11.60 6.66 0.66
C TYR A 178 -13.07 6.66 1.07
N ARG A 179 -13.40 7.35 2.17
CA ARG A 179 -14.77 7.43 2.69
C ARG A 179 -15.71 8.05 1.68
N ASP A 180 -15.29 9.13 1.02
CA ASP A 180 -16.10 9.82 0.02
C ASP A 180 -16.32 8.97 -1.24
N SER A 181 -15.27 8.27 -1.68
CA SER A 181 -15.34 7.37 -2.83
C SER A 181 -16.35 6.23 -2.59
N LEU A 182 -16.38 5.70 -1.37
CA LEU A 182 -17.31 4.63 -0.99
C LEU A 182 -18.74 5.14 -0.87
N ARG A 183 -18.95 6.29 -0.21
CA ARG A 183 -20.27 6.92 -0.11
C ARG A 183 -20.87 7.14 -1.50
N ARG A 184 -20.09 7.62 -2.47
CA ARG A 184 -20.56 7.80 -3.85
C ARG A 184 -20.98 6.49 -4.53
N ARG A 185 -20.31 5.38 -4.23
CA ARG A 185 -20.60 4.07 -4.82
C ARG A 185 -21.84 3.41 -4.21
N TYR A 186 -22.06 3.56 -2.90
CA TYR A 186 -23.22 2.99 -2.18
C TYR A 186 -24.45 3.91 -2.12
N SER A 187 -24.35 5.16 -2.60
CA SER A 187 -25.49 6.09 -2.66
C SER A 187 -26.35 5.91 -3.93
N LYS A 188 -26.12 4.86 -4.72
CA LYS A 188 -26.96 4.42 -5.84
C LYS A 188 -27.64 3.12 -5.48
#